data_AF-A0A8C5YPU4-F1
#
_entry.id   AF-A0A8C5YPU4-F1
#
_cell.length_a   1.000
_cell.length_b   1.000
_cell.length_c   1.000
_cell.angle_alpha   90.00
_cell.angle_beta   90.00
_cell.angle_gamma   90.00
#
_symmetry.space_group_name_H-M   'P 1'
#
loop_
_entity.id
_entity.type
_entity.pdbx_description
1 polymer ?
#
loop_
_entity_poly.entity_id
_entity_poly.type
_entity_poly.pdbx_seq_one_letter_code
_entity_poly.pdbx_strand_id
1 'polypeptide(L)'
;MLAFSVLCPTLLLSCLAVPWPAQAETLFHSRDRSDLEPSPLRRAKPITDLHAAQKFLSRYGWSEGPSAWGPSPKEPAAAPVGPTLAEAVRRFQRVNALPASGKLDAATLEAMNRPRCGVPDTQLPALSTPSDPRPRARSKRFLQMLLPRPGGQQEDSSDSGALRAFSKKTLTWRLVGEAYSSQLSVDEQRYIFRLAFRMWSEVTPLDFREDLTAPGATVDIKLGFGRGRHLGCPRVFDGSGQEFAHAWHLGDIHFDDDEHFTPPTSDTGISLLKVAVHEIGHVLGLPHTYRMGSIMQPNYIPQKPAFELDWSDRKAIQRLYGSCEGSFDTAFDWIRKERNQYGEVMVRFSTYFFRNSWYWLYENRNNRTRYGDPLPILTGWHGIPARKIDAFVHIWTWRRDERYFFKGICI
;
A
#
# COMPACT_ATOMS: atom_id res chain seq x y z
N MET A 1 53.66 -82.44 -17.93
CA MET A 1 52.31 -82.57 -17.34
C MET A 1 51.47 -81.39 -17.81
N LEU A 2 50.28 -81.69 -18.37
CA LEU A 2 49.08 -80.85 -18.56
C LEU A 2 49.22 -79.62 -19.50
N ALA A 3 48.74 -79.68 -20.74
CA ALA A 3 47.35 -79.69 -21.24
C ALA A 3 46.77 -78.26 -21.44
N PHE A 4 46.61 -77.88 -22.70
CA PHE A 4 45.91 -76.68 -23.17
C PHE A 4 44.40 -76.81 -22.97
N SER A 5 43.75 -75.72 -22.57
CA SER A 5 42.29 -75.56 -22.62
C SER A 5 41.93 -74.19 -23.18
N VAL A 6 40.85 -74.18 -23.94
CA VAL A 6 40.29 -73.14 -24.82
C VAL A 6 39.40 -72.18 -24.02
N LEU A 7 39.28 -70.90 -24.42
CA LEU A 7 38.01 -70.15 -24.64
C LEU A 7 38.20 -68.61 -24.65
N CYS A 8 37.76 -68.00 -25.76
CA CYS A 8 37.27 -66.61 -25.95
C CYS A 8 35.90 -66.45 -25.19
N PRO A 9 35.27 -65.27 -24.92
CA PRO A 9 35.18 -64.08 -25.80
C PRO A 9 34.92 -62.66 -25.19
N THR A 10 34.94 -61.65 -26.09
CA THR A 10 34.09 -60.42 -26.20
C THR A 10 34.12 -59.24 -25.21
N LEU A 11 34.67 -58.11 -25.71
CA LEU A 11 34.10 -56.74 -25.86
C LEU A 11 33.10 -56.15 -24.84
N LEU A 12 33.46 -54.99 -24.29
CA LEU A 12 32.55 -53.84 -24.13
C LEU A 12 33.34 -52.52 -23.91
N LEU A 13 33.32 -51.65 -24.92
CA LEU A 13 33.70 -50.23 -24.85
C LEU A 13 32.69 -49.47 -23.99
N SER A 14 33.13 -48.76 -22.96
CA SER A 14 32.33 -47.75 -22.26
C SER A 14 32.84 -46.35 -22.61
N CYS A 15 32.01 -45.61 -23.36
CA CYS A 15 32.19 -44.19 -23.63
C CYS A 15 31.72 -43.40 -22.40
N LEU A 16 32.61 -42.61 -21.79
CA LEU A 16 32.25 -41.63 -20.77
C LEU A 16 31.76 -40.36 -21.47
N ALA A 17 30.43 -40.18 -21.53
CA ALA A 17 29.82 -38.90 -21.86
C ALA A 17 29.79 -38.01 -20.61
N VAL A 18 30.48 -36.87 -20.68
CA VAL A 18 30.41 -35.79 -19.68
C VAL A 18 29.06 -35.07 -19.84
N PRO A 19 28.22 -34.93 -18.81
CA PRO A 19 27.02 -34.10 -18.92
C PRO A 19 27.40 -32.62 -18.82
N TRP A 20 26.94 -31.86 -19.81
CA TRP A 20 26.87 -30.40 -19.80
C TRP A 20 26.05 -29.93 -18.58
N PRO A 21 26.41 -28.84 -17.88
CA PRO A 21 25.57 -28.34 -16.80
C PRO A 21 24.28 -27.76 -17.40
N ALA A 22 23.16 -28.39 -17.09
CA ALA A 22 21.83 -27.86 -17.37
C ALA A 22 21.67 -26.53 -16.62
N GLN A 23 21.35 -25.47 -17.36
CA GLN A 23 20.92 -24.20 -16.79
C GLN A 23 19.67 -24.45 -15.95
N ALA A 24 19.66 -23.94 -14.72
CA ALA A 24 18.46 -23.92 -13.88
C ALA A 24 17.48 -22.91 -14.48
N GLU A 25 16.54 -23.40 -15.30
CA GLU A 25 15.34 -22.63 -15.63
C GLU A 25 14.51 -22.46 -14.36
N THR A 26 14.43 -21.22 -13.87
CA THR A 26 13.47 -20.81 -12.84
C THR A 26 12.07 -20.90 -13.41
N LEU A 27 11.49 -22.09 -13.31
CA LEU A 27 10.17 -22.43 -13.80
C LEU A 27 9.12 -22.04 -12.74
N PHE A 28 8.99 -20.73 -12.45
CA PHE A 28 7.83 -20.21 -11.73
C PHE A 28 6.66 -20.11 -12.71
N HIS A 29 5.91 -21.21 -12.87
CA HIS A 29 4.57 -21.12 -13.44
C HIS A 29 3.66 -20.45 -12.41
N SER A 30 3.51 -19.13 -12.52
CA SER A 30 2.34 -18.40 -12.03
C SER A 30 1.12 -18.95 -12.77
N ARG A 31 0.48 -19.99 -12.26
CA ARG A 31 -0.89 -20.32 -12.68
C ARG A 31 -1.76 -19.20 -12.16
N ASP A 32 -2.25 -18.35 -13.05
CA ASP A 32 -3.38 -17.49 -12.74
C ASP A 32 -4.55 -18.44 -12.49
N ARG A 33 -4.95 -18.61 -11.23
CA ARG A 33 -6.08 -19.48 -10.86
C ARG A 33 -7.42 -18.84 -11.24
N SER A 34 -7.48 -18.25 -12.42
CA SER A 34 -8.65 -17.70 -13.12
C SER A 34 -9.77 -18.73 -13.28
N ASP A 35 -9.42 -20.01 -13.17
CA ASP A 35 -10.31 -21.18 -13.19
C ASP A 35 -10.98 -21.47 -11.83
N LEU A 36 -10.55 -20.82 -10.74
CA LEU A 36 -11.27 -20.86 -9.47
C LEU A 36 -12.46 -19.89 -9.55
N GLU A 37 -13.60 -20.41 -10.01
CA GLU A 37 -14.89 -19.75 -9.82
C GLU A 37 -15.07 -19.40 -8.32
N PRO A 38 -15.49 -18.17 -7.98
CA PRO A 38 -15.76 -17.78 -6.60
C PRO A 38 -16.72 -18.80 -5.99
N SER A 39 -16.37 -19.35 -4.83
CA SER A 39 -17.22 -20.37 -4.21
C SER A 39 -18.62 -19.79 -3.99
N PRO A 40 -19.69 -20.35 -4.62
CA PRO A 40 -21.03 -19.75 -4.60
C PRO A 40 -21.70 -19.78 -3.22
N LEU A 41 -21.02 -20.31 -2.21
CA LEU A 41 -21.57 -20.63 -0.91
C LEU A 41 -21.68 -19.42 0.04
N ARG A 42 -20.95 -18.31 -0.22
CA ARG A 42 -20.96 -17.11 0.63
C ARG A 42 -20.75 -15.84 -0.19
N ARG A 43 -21.81 -15.38 -0.85
CA ARG A 43 -21.85 -14.08 -1.53
C ARG A 43 -22.59 -13.06 -0.68
N ALA A 44 -22.05 -11.85 -0.58
CA ALA A 44 -22.70 -10.75 0.10
C ALA A 44 -24.06 -10.46 -0.54
N LYS A 45 -25.09 -10.24 0.30
CA LYS A 45 -26.43 -9.93 -0.18
C LYS A 45 -26.44 -8.53 -0.79
N PRO A 46 -26.85 -8.36 -2.06
CA PRO A 46 -26.86 -7.06 -2.69
C PRO A 46 -27.85 -6.12 -1.99
N ILE A 47 -27.48 -4.85 -1.91
CA ILE A 47 -28.30 -3.76 -1.40
C ILE A 47 -29.31 -3.41 -2.50
N THR A 48 -30.57 -3.80 -2.30
CA THR A 48 -31.66 -3.56 -3.26
C THR A 48 -32.82 -2.77 -2.66
N ASP A 49 -32.93 -2.72 -1.33
CA ASP A 49 -34.03 -2.07 -0.62
C ASP A 49 -33.54 -0.97 0.33
N LEU A 50 -34.50 -0.19 0.83
CA LEU A 50 -34.24 0.95 1.72
C LEU A 50 -33.63 0.53 3.05
N HIS A 51 -33.98 -0.65 3.58
CA HIS A 51 -33.48 -1.15 4.86
C HIS A 51 -32.00 -1.54 4.76
N ALA A 52 -31.63 -2.26 3.70
CA ALA A 52 -30.24 -2.60 3.39
C ALA A 52 -29.39 -1.35 3.17
N ALA A 53 -29.92 -0.36 2.43
CA ALA A 53 -29.24 0.92 2.21
C ALA A 53 -29.05 1.70 3.51
N GLN A 54 -30.04 1.68 4.41
CA GLN A 54 -29.92 2.31 5.72
C GLN A 54 -28.83 1.64 6.58
N LYS A 55 -28.77 0.30 6.57
CA LYS A 55 -27.72 -0.45 7.25
C LYS A 55 -26.33 -0.12 6.70
N PHE A 56 -26.20 0.00 5.38
CA PHE A 56 -24.96 0.44 4.72
C PHE A 56 -24.55 1.84 5.17
N LEU A 57 -25.47 2.81 5.11
CA LEU A 57 -25.20 4.19 5.49
C LEU A 57 -24.80 4.30 6.97
N SER A 58 -25.41 3.49 7.85
CA SER A 58 -25.01 3.41 9.25
C SER A 58 -23.63 2.76 9.44
N ARG A 59 -23.35 1.64 8.77
CA ARG A 59 -22.06 0.92 8.86
C ARG A 59 -20.88 1.83 8.50
N TYR A 60 -21.04 2.62 7.43
CA TYR A 60 -20.01 3.48 6.90
C TYR A 60 -20.08 4.93 7.42
N GLY A 61 -20.98 5.22 8.37
CA GLY A 61 -21.02 6.50 9.09
C GLY A 61 -21.65 7.67 8.31
N TRP A 62 -22.47 7.41 7.32
CA TRP A 62 -23.22 8.42 6.56
C TRP A 62 -24.46 8.93 7.27
N SER A 63 -25.05 8.14 8.17
CA SER A 63 -26.21 8.54 8.98
C SER A 63 -25.79 9.05 10.36
N GLU A 64 -26.47 10.08 10.88
CA GLU A 64 -26.32 10.49 12.28
C GLU A 64 -26.89 9.42 13.21
N GLY A 65 -26.01 8.85 14.04
CA GLY A 65 -26.29 7.80 15.02
C GLY A 65 -25.00 7.48 15.80
N PRO A 66 -25.08 6.77 16.94
CA PRO A 66 -23.88 6.43 17.71
C PRO A 66 -22.87 5.75 16.80
N SER A 67 -21.62 6.21 16.83
CA SER A 67 -20.51 5.57 16.13
C SER A 67 -20.53 4.06 16.40
N ALA A 68 -20.23 3.25 15.39
CA ALA A 68 -20.16 1.77 15.46
C ALA A 68 -19.08 1.21 16.43
N TRP A 69 -18.59 2.04 17.36
CA TRP A 69 -17.53 1.80 18.34
C TRP A 69 -18.07 1.75 19.77
N GLY A 70 -19.30 1.24 19.93
CA GLY A 70 -19.84 0.82 21.22
C GLY A 70 -20.17 -0.68 21.18
N PRO A 71 -20.15 -1.39 22.33
CA PRO A 71 -20.76 -2.71 22.40
C PRO A 71 -22.18 -2.62 21.86
N SER A 72 -22.59 -3.59 21.03
CA SER A 72 -23.95 -3.64 20.46
C SER A 72 -24.97 -3.23 21.53
N PRO A 73 -25.72 -2.14 21.34
CA PRO A 73 -26.78 -1.81 22.28
C PRO A 73 -27.74 -2.99 22.32
N LYS A 74 -28.18 -3.36 23.52
CA LYS A 74 -29.13 -4.46 23.76
C LYS A 74 -30.51 -4.20 23.11
N GLU A 75 -30.70 -3.03 22.50
CA GLU A 75 -31.88 -2.64 21.73
C GLU A 75 -31.43 -1.93 20.44
N PRO A 76 -32.11 -2.16 19.30
CA PRO A 76 -31.82 -1.44 18.06
C PRO A 76 -32.15 0.05 18.24
N ALA A 77 -31.13 0.91 18.14
CA ALA A 77 -31.34 2.35 18.06
C ALA A 77 -32.32 2.65 16.91
N ALA A 78 -33.36 3.43 17.20
CA ALA A 78 -34.42 3.73 16.24
C ALA A 78 -33.80 4.31 14.94
N ALA A 79 -34.12 3.65 13.83
CA ALA A 79 -33.70 4.01 12.49
C ALA A 79 -34.01 5.49 12.20
N PRO A 80 -33.06 6.32 11.73
CA PRO A 80 -33.38 7.67 11.26
C PRO A 80 -34.38 7.60 10.11
N VAL A 81 -35.60 8.12 10.31
CA VAL A 81 -36.68 8.08 9.31
C VAL A 81 -36.75 9.39 8.52
N GLY A 82 -36.87 9.28 7.20
CA GLY A 82 -37.27 10.37 6.30
C GLY A 82 -36.16 11.34 5.90
N PRO A 83 -36.20 12.63 6.34
CA PRO A 83 -35.29 13.68 5.86
C PRO A 83 -33.81 13.42 6.19
N THR A 84 -33.53 12.72 7.29
CA THR A 84 -32.18 12.35 7.71
C THR A 84 -31.55 11.28 6.82
N LEU A 85 -32.34 10.31 6.33
CA LEU A 85 -31.89 9.30 5.38
C LEU A 85 -31.63 9.90 4.00
N ALA A 86 -32.55 10.72 3.49
CA ALA A 86 -32.38 11.38 2.21
C ALA A 86 -31.13 12.28 2.19
N GLU A 87 -30.81 12.94 3.31
CA GLU A 87 -29.58 13.72 3.43
C GLU A 87 -28.32 12.86 3.48
N ALA A 88 -28.35 11.73 4.21
CA ALA A 88 -27.26 10.75 4.19
C ALA A 88 -26.99 10.21 2.78
N VAL A 89 -28.04 9.89 2.03
CA VAL A 89 -27.96 9.46 0.63
C VAL A 89 -27.38 10.60 -0.24
N ARG A 90 -27.84 11.85 -0.08
CA ARG A 90 -27.28 12.99 -0.83
C ARG A 90 -25.79 13.18 -0.56
N ARG A 91 -25.34 13.03 0.69
CA ARG A 91 -23.92 13.12 1.04
C ARG A 91 -23.12 12.01 0.37
N PHE A 92 -23.61 10.77 0.43
CA PHE A 92 -22.99 9.63 -0.25
C PHE A 92 -22.91 9.84 -1.77
N GLN A 93 -23.99 10.32 -2.39
CA GLN A 93 -24.03 10.61 -3.83
C GLN A 93 -23.00 11.68 -4.22
N ARG A 94 -22.90 12.77 -3.46
CA ARG A 94 -21.92 13.84 -3.73
C ARG A 94 -20.48 13.34 -3.75
N VAL A 95 -20.08 12.53 -2.77
CA VAL A 95 -18.70 12.02 -2.71
C VAL A 95 -18.39 10.98 -3.78
N ASN A 96 -19.40 10.24 -4.24
CA ASN A 96 -19.27 9.27 -5.33
C ASN A 96 -19.49 9.91 -6.72
N ALA A 97 -19.51 11.23 -6.82
CA ALA A 97 -19.75 11.98 -8.06
C ALA A 97 -21.07 11.61 -8.76
N LEU A 98 -22.12 11.31 -7.99
CA LEU A 98 -23.47 11.05 -8.46
C LEU A 98 -24.37 12.29 -8.26
N PRO A 99 -25.44 12.47 -9.04
CA PRO A 99 -26.44 13.49 -8.79
C PRO A 99 -27.04 13.36 -7.39
N ALA A 100 -26.99 14.43 -6.59
CA ALA A 100 -27.43 14.42 -5.19
C ALA A 100 -28.96 14.49 -5.05
N SER A 101 -29.65 13.48 -5.59
CA SER A 101 -31.11 13.36 -5.60
C SER A 101 -31.70 13.00 -4.24
N GLY A 102 -30.92 12.34 -3.37
CA GLY A 102 -31.39 11.75 -2.11
C GLY A 102 -32.26 10.51 -2.29
N LYS A 103 -32.38 10.02 -3.52
CA LYS A 103 -33.13 8.81 -3.87
C LYS A 103 -32.17 7.64 -4.09
N LEU A 104 -32.61 6.43 -3.75
CA LEU A 104 -31.90 5.19 -4.05
C LEU A 104 -32.17 4.80 -5.52
N ASP A 105 -31.65 5.60 -6.44
CA ASP A 105 -31.69 5.26 -7.87
C ASP A 105 -30.71 4.14 -8.22
N ALA A 106 -30.85 3.59 -9.43
CA ALA A 106 -30.04 2.45 -9.88
C ALA A 106 -28.53 2.73 -9.79
N ALA A 107 -28.09 3.95 -10.12
CA ALA A 107 -26.69 4.34 -10.04
C ALA A 107 -26.18 4.42 -8.59
N THR A 108 -27.01 4.90 -7.66
CA THR A 108 -26.70 4.93 -6.22
C THR A 108 -26.60 3.52 -5.66
N LEU A 109 -27.54 2.63 -5.98
CA LEU A 109 -27.50 1.23 -5.56
C LEU A 109 -26.30 0.50 -6.16
N GLU A 110 -25.97 0.74 -7.43
CA GLU A 110 -24.77 0.20 -8.05
C GLU A 110 -23.51 0.64 -7.29
N ALA A 111 -23.39 1.95 -6.98
CA ALA A 111 -22.26 2.48 -6.22
C ALA A 111 -22.17 1.90 -4.79
N MET A 112 -23.30 1.69 -4.11
CA MET A 112 -23.33 1.06 -2.77
C MET A 112 -22.93 -0.42 -2.80
N ASN A 113 -23.18 -1.12 -3.91
CA ASN A 113 -22.84 -2.53 -4.09
C ASN A 113 -21.43 -2.77 -4.66
N ARG A 114 -20.62 -1.71 -4.86
CA ARG A 114 -19.23 -1.89 -5.27
C ARG A 114 -18.42 -2.48 -4.12
N PRO A 115 -17.50 -3.44 -4.39
CA PRO A 115 -16.57 -3.91 -3.38
C PRO A 115 -15.80 -2.74 -2.78
N ARG A 116 -15.64 -2.71 -1.46
CA ARG A 116 -15.08 -1.56 -0.74
C ARG A 116 -14.39 -1.95 0.56
N CYS A 117 -13.59 -1.02 1.09
CA CYS A 117 -13.03 -1.14 2.43
C CYS A 117 -14.15 -1.05 3.48
N GLY A 118 -14.02 -1.86 4.53
CA GLY A 118 -14.92 -1.95 5.69
C GLY A 118 -14.79 -0.81 6.70
N VAL A 119 -13.74 0.02 6.60
CA VAL A 119 -13.53 1.16 7.50
C VAL A 119 -14.61 2.23 7.25
N PRO A 120 -15.18 2.87 8.30
CA PRO A 120 -16.17 3.95 8.10
C PRO A 120 -15.59 5.18 7.41
N ASP A 121 -16.40 5.85 6.58
CA ASP A 121 -15.96 7.01 5.78
C ASP A 121 -15.82 8.30 6.59
N THR A 122 -16.52 8.40 7.72
CA THR A 122 -16.68 9.66 8.48
C THR A 122 -15.97 9.67 9.83
N GLN A 123 -15.20 8.63 10.15
CA GLN A 123 -14.37 8.63 11.34
C GLN A 123 -12.96 9.12 11.01
N LEU A 124 -12.86 10.44 10.86
CA LEU A 124 -11.76 11.35 11.18
C LEU A 124 -12.41 12.75 11.25
N PRO A 125 -12.06 13.61 12.22
CA PRO A 125 -12.98 14.54 12.87
C PRO A 125 -13.72 15.45 11.89
N ALA A 126 -15.02 15.62 12.15
CA ALA A 126 -15.91 16.53 11.44
C ALA A 126 -15.21 17.87 11.18
N LEU A 127 -15.07 18.23 9.90
CA LEU A 127 -14.81 19.61 9.52
C LEU A 127 -15.91 20.46 10.17
N SER A 128 -15.55 21.16 11.24
CA SER A 128 -16.33 22.29 11.69
C SER A 128 -16.33 23.28 10.52
N THR A 129 -17.48 23.44 9.89
CA THR A 129 -17.72 24.53 8.96
C THR A 129 -17.38 25.84 9.67
N PRO A 130 -16.59 26.74 9.08
CA PRO A 130 -16.33 28.04 9.69
C PRO A 130 -17.65 28.81 9.68
N SER A 131 -18.30 28.89 10.84
CA SER A 131 -19.37 29.85 11.06
C SER A 131 -18.73 31.21 11.38
N ASP A 132 -19.32 32.25 10.82
CA ASP A 132 -18.84 33.64 10.73
C ASP A 132 -18.09 34.18 11.95
N PRO A 133 -17.02 34.98 11.74
CA PRO A 133 -16.31 35.64 12.83
C PRO A 133 -17.10 36.86 13.33
N ARG A 134 -17.62 36.79 14.55
CA ARG A 134 -17.91 38.00 15.33
C ARG A 134 -16.74 38.29 16.27
N PRO A 135 -16.28 39.55 16.40
CA PRO A 135 -15.06 39.85 17.11
C PRO A 135 -15.31 39.90 18.63
N ARG A 136 -14.54 39.13 19.41
CA ARG A 136 -14.37 39.40 20.85
C ARG A 136 -12.91 39.25 21.28
N ALA A 137 -12.37 40.41 21.68
CA ALA A 137 -11.29 40.75 22.61
C ALA A 137 -10.13 39.76 22.84
N ARG A 138 -8.92 40.21 22.48
CA ARG A 138 -7.61 39.64 22.88
C ARG A 138 -7.46 39.63 24.41
N SER A 139 -7.18 38.46 24.99
CA SER A 139 -6.53 38.35 26.30
C SER A 139 -5.17 37.68 26.18
N LYS A 140 -4.16 38.31 26.79
CA LYS A 140 -2.73 38.01 26.73
C LYS A 140 -2.42 36.75 27.56
N ARG A 141 -1.91 35.69 26.93
CA ARG A 141 -1.32 34.52 27.62
C ARG A 141 0.16 34.32 27.26
N PHE A 142 0.95 35.39 27.37
CA PHE A 142 2.42 35.35 27.24
C PHE A 142 3.14 35.16 28.60
N LEU A 143 2.42 34.90 29.69
CA LEU A 143 2.96 34.89 31.06
C LEU A 143 2.58 33.63 31.86
N GLN A 144 2.78 32.44 31.28
CA GLN A 144 2.73 31.19 32.07
C GLN A 144 3.78 30.18 31.58
N MET A 145 4.99 30.67 31.32
CA MET A 145 6.14 29.89 30.87
C MET A 145 7.36 30.09 31.78
N LEU A 146 7.15 30.27 33.10
CA LEU A 146 8.22 30.66 34.02
C LEU A 146 8.12 30.08 35.45
N LEU A 147 7.66 28.85 35.64
CA LEU A 147 7.85 28.12 36.91
C LEU A 147 8.01 26.60 36.69
N PRO A 148 9.12 25.97 37.14
CA PRO A 148 9.27 24.51 37.15
C PRO A 148 9.06 23.93 38.55
N ARG A 149 8.25 22.86 38.70
CA ARG A 149 8.32 21.88 39.81
C ARG A 149 7.36 20.66 39.61
N PRO A 150 7.49 19.58 40.40
CA PRO A 150 8.28 18.38 40.08
C PRO A 150 7.40 17.13 39.92
N GLY A 151 8.05 15.99 39.62
CA GLY A 151 7.42 14.75 39.15
C GLY A 151 6.25 14.17 39.97
N GLY A 152 5.35 13.54 39.22
CA GLY A 152 4.30 12.63 39.67
C GLY A 152 3.84 11.82 38.45
N GLN A 153 3.91 10.49 38.56
CA GLN A 153 3.32 9.57 37.59
C GLN A 153 1.80 9.79 37.59
N GLN A 154 1.23 10.22 36.47
CA GLN A 154 -0.21 10.19 36.27
C GLN A 154 -0.51 9.99 34.79
N GLU A 155 -1.17 8.87 34.50
CA GLU A 155 -1.74 8.53 33.21
C GLU A 155 -2.85 9.53 32.86
N ASP A 156 -2.51 10.58 32.12
CA ASP A 156 -3.52 11.52 31.63
C ASP A 156 -4.05 11.09 30.26
N SER A 157 -5.15 10.35 30.37
CA SER A 157 -6.26 10.36 29.45
C SER A 157 -6.79 11.80 29.30
N SER A 158 -6.37 12.51 28.24
CA SER A 158 -7.13 13.65 27.74
C SER A 158 -7.06 13.74 26.22
N ASP A 159 -8.26 13.61 25.67
CA ASP A 159 -8.64 13.55 24.28
C ASP A 159 -8.33 14.87 23.57
N SER A 160 -7.27 14.87 22.75
CA SER A 160 -7.07 15.82 21.67
C SER A 160 -7.07 15.01 20.38
N GLY A 161 -8.03 15.29 19.51
CA GLY A 161 -8.24 14.68 18.18
C GLY A 161 -7.10 14.98 17.20
N ALA A 162 -5.90 14.52 17.53
CA ALA A 162 -4.78 14.40 16.62
C ALA A 162 -4.98 13.14 15.77
N LEU A 163 -4.76 13.26 14.45
CA LEU A 163 -4.54 12.11 13.57
C LEU A 163 -3.57 11.15 14.25
N ARG A 164 -4.03 9.95 14.59
CA ARG A 164 -3.26 8.99 15.37
C ARG A 164 -2.20 8.35 14.47
N ALA A 165 -1.01 8.92 14.50
CA ALA A 165 0.18 8.40 13.84
C ALA A 165 1.06 7.67 14.86
N PHE A 166 1.81 6.67 14.41
CA PHE A 166 2.80 6.01 15.26
C PHE A 166 3.90 7.01 15.65
N SER A 167 4.26 7.04 16.94
CA SER A 167 5.38 7.88 17.41
C SER A 167 6.74 7.29 17.07
N LYS A 168 6.82 5.98 16.81
CA LYS A 168 8.06 5.28 16.50
C LYS A 168 8.31 5.18 15.01
N LYS A 169 9.58 5.21 14.64
CA LYS A 169 10.03 5.11 13.23
C LYS A 169 10.13 3.68 12.73
N THR A 170 10.47 2.74 13.60
CA THR A 170 10.55 1.32 13.25
C THR A 170 9.30 0.60 13.75
N LEU A 171 8.54 0.05 12.81
CA LEU A 171 7.30 -0.68 13.05
C LEU A 171 7.51 -2.16 12.69
N THR A 172 7.08 -3.06 13.56
CA THR A 172 7.11 -4.49 13.30
C THR A 172 5.76 -4.95 12.76
N TRP A 173 5.81 -5.90 11.82
CA TRP A 173 4.61 -6.52 11.30
C TRP A 173 4.72 -8.04 11.25
N ARG A 174 3.57 -8.71 11.30
CA ARG A 174 3.49 -10.17 11.22
C ARG A 174 2.21 -10.59 10.52
N LEU A 175 2.34 -11.52 9.56
CA LEU A 175 1.21 -12.31 9.09
C LEU A 175 0.94 -13.42 10.12
N VAL A 176 -0.24 -13.41 10.72
CA VAL A 176 -0.62 -14.34 11.79
C VAL A 176 -0.69 -15.76 11.23
N GLY A 177 0.02 -16.69 11.87
CA GLY A 177 0.25 -18.03 11.33
C GLY A 177 -1.01 -18.88 11.21
N GLU A 178 -1.98 -18.65 12.08
CA GLU A 178 -3.28 -19.31 12.08
C GLU A 178 -4.27 -18.70 11.07
N ALA A 179 -3.87 -17.63 10.38
CA ALA A 179 -4.74 -16.78 9.58
C ALA A 179 -4.19 -16.56 8.16
N TYR A 180 -3.61 -17.58 7.54
CA TYR A 180 -3.19 -17.52 6.14
C TYR A 180 -4.37 -17.70 5.20
N SER A 181 -4.32 -17.02 4.05
CA SER A 181 -5.27 -17.28 2.96
C SER A 181 -5.09 -18.70 2.43
N SER A 182 -6.22 -19.32 2.10
CA SER A 182 -6.26 -20.62 1.43
C SER A 182 -6.06 -20.53 -0.09
N GLN A 183 -6.13 -19.32 -0.66
CA GLN A 183 -6.13 -19.09 -2.10
C GLN A 183 -4.74 -18.85 -2.68
N LEU A 184 -3.83 -18.27 -1.89
CA LEU A 184 -2.45 -17.92 -2.25
C LEU A 184 -1.45 -18.67 -1.38
N SER A 185 -0.25 -18.97 -1.88
CA SER A 185 0.80 -19.54 -1.02
C SER A 185 1.24 -18.56 0.07
N VAL A 186 1.72 -19.06 1.21
CA VAL A 186 2.19 -18.22 2.32
C VAL A 186 3.34 -17.31 1.87
N ASP A 187 4.23 -17.80 1.02
CA ASP A 187 5.35 -17.01 0.49
C ASP A 187 4.89 -15.88 -0.43
N GLU A 188 3.88 -16.13 -1.28
CA GLU A 188 3.26 -15.08 -2.10
C GLU A 188 2.57 -14.02 -1.23
N GLN A 189 1.80 -14.45 -0.22
CA GLN A 189 1.15 -13.53 0.72
C GLN A 189 2.19 -12.62 1.40
N ARG A 190 3.25 -13.21 1.97
CA ARG A 190 4.33 -12.46 2.63
C ARG A 190 5.09 -11.55 1.68
N TYR A 191 5.34 -11.98 0.44
CA TYR A 191 5.94 -11.15 -0.59
C TYR A 191 5.08 -9.92 -0.90
N ILE A 192 3.78 -10.11 -1.08
CA ILE A 192 2.82 -9.03 -1.35
C ILE A 192 2.79 -8.04 -0.17
N PHE A 193 2.74 -8.50 1.07
CA PHE A 193 2.74 -7.62 2.23
C PHE A 193 4.06 -6.85 2.39
N ARG A 194 5.22 -7.50 2.15
CA ARG A 194 6.52 -6.78 2.09
C ARG A 194 6.51 -5.66 1.07
N LEU A 195 5.96 -5.92 -0.11
CA LEU A 195 5.84 -4.92 -1.17
C LEU A 195 4.90 -3.78 -0.74
N ALA A 196 3.76 -4.08 -0.12
CA ALA A 196 2.82 -3.09 0.38
C ALA A 196 3.44 -2.16 1.44
N PHE A 197 4.16 -2.70 2.42
CA PHE A 197 4.90 -1.90 3.40
C PHE A 197 6.01 -1.09 2.75
N ARG A 198 6.72 -1.66 1.77
CA ARG A 198 7.77 -0.95 1.03
C ARG A 198 7.22 0.28 0.32
N MET A 199 6.04 0.21 -0.29
CA MET A 199 5.44 1.37 -0.97
C MET A 199 5.26 2.57 -0.01
N TRP A 200 4.94 2.33 1.26
CA TRP A 200 4.85 3.38 2.26
C TRP A 200 6.21 3.83 2.81
N SER A 201 7.19 2.93 2.98
CA SER A 201 8.55 3.31 3.42
C SER A 201 9.35 4.06 2.36
N GLU A 202 9.00 3.92 1.08
CA GLU A 202 9.63 4.71 0.01
C GLU A 202 9.26 6.20 0.07
N VAL A 203 8.15 6.55 0.73
CA VAL A 203 7.62 7.93 0.79
C VAL A 203 7.58 8.51 2.21
N THR A 204 8.00 7.75 3.21
CA THR A 204 8.04 8.13 4.64
C THR A 204 9.35 7.67 5.29
N PRO A 205 9.80 8.31 6.39
CA PRO A 205 10.97 7.84 7.14
C PRO A 205 10.70 6.61 8.02
N LEU A 206 9.60 5.89 7.79
CA LEU A 206 9.25 4.68 8.54
C LEU A 206 10.02 3.46 8.01
N ASP A 207 10.45 2.61 8.94
CA ASP A 207 11.10 1.33 8.66
C ASP A 207 10.20 0.19 9.12
N PHE A 208 9.77 -0.67 8.18
CA PHE A 208 8.89 -1.80 8.48
C PHE A 208 9.68 -3.10 8.50
N ARG A 209 9.59 -3.86 9.60
CA ARG A 209 10.31 -5.12 9.77
C ARG A 209 9.36 -6.27 10.04
N GLU A 210 9.52 -7.34 9.28
CA GLU A 210 8.80 -8.57 9.55
C GLU A 210 9.38 -9.22 10.82
N ASP A 211 8.55 -9.41 11.84
CA ASP A 211 8.94 -10.08 13.08
C ASP A 211 8.19 -11.42 13.16
N LEU A 212 8.93 -12.52 13.26
CA LEU A 212 8.37 -13.88 13.36
C LEU A 212 8.54 -14.51 14.74
N THR A 213 9.28 -13.89 15.64
CA THR A 213 9.78 -14.53 16.87
C THR A 213 9.22 -13.90 18.14
N ALA A 214 8.97 -12.59 18.15
CA ALA A 214 8.45 -11.90 19.32
C ALA A 214 7.03 -12.38 19.70
N PRO A 215 6.56 -12.20 20.94
CA PRO A 215 5.17 -12.46 21.28
C PRO A 215 4.21 -11.62 20.42
N GLY A 216 3.10 -12.20 19.94
CA GLY A 216 2.17 -11.50 19.04
C GLY A 216 1.59 -10.19 19.60
N ALA A 217 1.52 -10.05 20.93
CA ALA A 217 1.08 -8.83 21.62
C ALA A 217 2.06 -7.65 21.49
N THR A 218 3.32 -7.90 21.09
CA THR A 218 4.37 -6.88 20.93
C THR A 218 4.58 -6.45 19.48
N VAL A 219 3.91 -7.13 18.54
CA VAL A 219 3.93 -6.78 17.12
C VAL A 219 2.99 -5.59 16.89
N ASP A 220 3.46 -4.57 16.19
CA ASP A 220 2.66 -3.35 15.96
C ASP A 220 1.53 -3.56 14.97
N ILE A 221 1.81 -4.32 13.90
CA ILE A 221 0.87 -4.51 12.81
C ILE A 221 0.68 -6.00 12.55
N LYS A 222 -0.51 -6.53 12.86
CA LYS A 222 -0.84 -7.93 12.61
C LYS A 222 -1.77 -8.04 11.42
N LEU A 223 -1.43 -8.90 10.48
CA LEU A 223 -2.25 -9.17 9.30
C LEU A 223 -2.85 -10.57 9.41
N GLY A 224 -4.08 -10.75 8.96
CA GLY A 224 -4.69 -12.07 8.93
C GLY A 224 -5.88 -12.15 7.98
N PHE A 225 -6.08 -13.33 7.42
CA PHE A 225 -7.24 -13.68 6.61
C PHE A 225 -8.31 -14.34 7.48
N GLY A 226 -9.57 -14.05 7.21
CA GLY A 226 -10.69 -14.60 7.95
C GLY A 226 -11.96 -14.67 7.12
N ARG A 227 -12.92 -15.51 7.53
CA ARG A 227 -14.26 -15.60 6.91
C ARG A 227 -15.32 -15.40 7.97
N GLY A 228 -16.37 -14.64 7.67
CA GLY A 228 -17.44 -14.35 8.63
C GLY A 228 -16.88 -13.86 9.97
N ARG A 229 -17.12 -14.60 11.07
CA ARG A 229 -16.51 -14.31 12.38
C ARG A 229 -15.08 -14.85 12.42
N HIS A 230 -14.12 -13.97 12.63
CA HIS A 230 -12.69 -14.28 12.49
C HIS A 230 -11.87 -13.64 13.60
N LEU A 231 -10.76 -14.28 14.00
CA LEU A 231 -9.68 -13.72 14.84
C LEU A 231 -10.11 -12.99 16.13
N GLY A 232 -11.26 -13.35 16.70
CA GLY A 232 -11.83 -12.63 17.84
C GLY A 232 -12.32 -11.21 17.53
N CYS A 233 -12.36 -10.82 16.25
CA CYS A 233 -12.86 -9.55 15.77
C CYS A 233 -14.37 -9.43 16.04
N PRO A 234 -14.86 -8.28 16.56
CA PRO A 234 -16.30 -8.05 16.73
C PRO A 234 -17.03 -7.87 15.39
N ARG A 235 -16.32 -7.53 14.32
CA ARG A 235 -16.87 -7.37 12.97
C ARG A 235 -16.89 -8.71 12.23
N VAL A 236 -18.00 -8.94 11.55
CA VAL A 236 -18.25 -10.17 10.78
C VAL A 236 -18.19 -9.79 9.31
N PHE A 237 -17.39 -10.51 8.53
CA PHE A 237 -17.36 -10.37 7.08
C PHE A 237 -18.66 -10.84 6.45
N ASP A 238 -19.05 -10.22 5.33
CA ASP A 238 -20.31 -10.48 4.63
C ASP A 238 -20.19 -11.49 3.48
N GLY A 239 -18.99 -12.02 3.25
CA GLY A 239 -18.68 -12.91 2.14
C GLY A 239 -18.37 -12.11 0.87
N SER A 240 -18.15 -12.82 -0.23
CA SER A 240 -17.67 -12.22 -1.48
C SER A 240 -18.54 -11.09 -2.03
N GLY A 241 -17.90 -10.02 -2.51
CA GLY A 241 -18.46 -8.97 -3.35
C GLY A 241 -18.80 -7.65 -2.66
N GLN A 242 -18.55 -7.49 -1.35
CA GLN A 242 -18.75 -6.23 -0.63
C GLN A 242 -17.51 -5.82 0.16
N GLU A 243 -17.39 -6.23 1.43
CA GLU A 243 -16.27 -5.81 2.28
C GLU A 243 -15.05 -6.69 2.05
N PHE A 244 -14.02 -6.18 1.38
CA PHE A 244 -12.82 -6.98 1.10
C PHE A 244 -11.83 -7.04 2.27
N ALA A 245 -11.80 -6.01 3.11
CA ALA A 245 -10.89 -5.92 4.24
C ALA A 245 -11.33 -4.81 5.19
N HIS A 246 -10.78 -4.85 6.41
CA HIS A 246 -10.80 -3.71 7.30
C HIS A 246 -9.54 -3.66 8.17
N ALA A 247 -9.09 -2.45 8.47
CA ALA A 247 -8.11 -2.16 9.50
C ALA A 247 -8.77 -1.73 10.82
N TRP A 248 -8.24 -2.22 11.94
CA TRP A 248 -8.61 -1.80 13.28
C TRP A 248 -7.64 -0.76 13.82
N HIS A 249 -8.12 0.01 14.80
CA HIS A 249 -7.29 1.00 15.47
C HIS A 249 -6.17 0.27 16.24
N LEU A 250 -4.91 0.66 16.03
CA LEU A 250 -3.69 0.08 16.62
C LEU A 250 -3.10 -1.15 15.91
N GLY A 251 -3.43 -1.38 14.63
CA GLY A 251 -2.55 -2.13 13.72
C GLY A 251 -2.99 -3.53 13.31
N ASP A 252 -4.19 -3.97 13.67
CA ASP A 252 -4.72 -5.24 13.15
C ASP A 252 -5.41 -5.01 11.80
N ILE A 253 -5.00 -5.74 10.77
CA ILE A 253 -5.58 -5.71 9.41
C ILE A 253 -6.16 -7.08 9.11
N HIS A 254 -7.44 -7.12 8.77
CA HIS A 254 -8.13 -8.34 8.40
C HIS A 254 -8.60 -8.29 6.95
N PHE A 255 -8.36 -9.38 6.22
CA PHE A 255 -8.79 -9.57 4.84
C PHE A 255 -9.88 -10.65 4.79
N ASP A 256 -10.93 -10.44 4.00
CA ASP A 256 -12.00 -11.43 3.84
C ASP A 256 -11.56 -12.56 2.89
N ASP A 257 -11.27 -13.74 3.43
CA ASP A 257 -10.83 -14.90 2.64
C ASP A 257 -11.97 -15.54 1.82
N ASP A 258 -13.19 -15.00 1.87
CA ASP A 258 -14.26 -15.29 0.90
C ASP A 258 -14.08 -14.48 -0.41
N GLU A 259 -13.30 -13.40 -0.43
CA GLU A 259 -12.98 -12.65 -1.65
C GLU A 259 -11.91 -13.32 -2.51
N HIS A 260 -12.02 -13.19 -3.84
CA HIS A 260 -11.02 -13.73 -4.75
C HIS A 260 -9.78 -12.82 -4.86
N PHE A 261 -8.86 -12.99 -3.92
CA PHE A 261 -7.60 -12.26 -3.90
C PHE A 261 -6.59 -12.81 -4.91
N THR A 262 -6.06 -11.92 -5.74
CA THR A 262 -5.11 -12.26 -6.80
C THR A 262 -3.75 -11.58 -6.60
N PRO A 263 -2.67 -12.19 -7.11
CA PRO A 263 -1.34 -11.59 -7.06
C PRO A 263 -1.25 -10.36 -7.99
N PRO A 264 -0.23 -9.50 -7.83
CA PRO A 264 -0.07 -8.28 -8.63
C PRO A 264 0.06 -8.51 -10.14
N THR A 265 0.35 -9.72 -10.58
CA THR A 265 0.52 -10.10 -11.99
C THR A 265 -0.80 -10.48 -12.68
N SER A 266 -1.90 -10.60 -11.93
CA SER A 266 -3.20 -10.98 -12.47
C SER A 266 -3.97 -9.76 -12.98
N ASP A 267 -4.62 -9.91 -14.13
CA ASP A 267 -5.49 -8.89 -14.72
C ASP A 267 -6.96 -8.99 -14.23
N THR A 268 -7.29 -10.03 -13.45
CA THR A 268 -8.64 -10.33 -12.97
C THR A 268 -8.67 -10.47 -11.44
N GLY A 269 -9.83 -10.25 -10.83
CA GLY A 269 -10.01 -10.36 -9.37
C GLY A 269 -9.62 -9.12 -8.56
N ILE A 270 -9.52 -9.30 -7.23
CA ILE A 270 -9.17 -8.24 -6.28
C ILE A 270 -7.68 -8.35 -5.96
N SER A 271 -6.90 -7.35 -6.35
CA SER A 271 -5.46 -7.33 -6.10
C SER A 271 -5.19 -7.22 -4.60
N LEU A 272 -4.59 -8.27 -4.03
CA LEU A 272 -4.21 -8.27 -2.62
C LEU A 272 -3.23 -7.14 -2.29
N LEU A 273 -2.31 -6.82 -3.21
CA LEU A 273 -1.37 -5.71 -3.04
C LEU A 273 -2.10 -4.38 -2.91
N LYS A 274 -3.07 -4.11 -3.78
CA LYS A 274 -3.82 -2.86 -3.76
C LYS A 274 -4.60 -2.69 -2.46
N VAL A 275 -5.29 -3.75 -2.04
CA VAL A 275 -6.04 -3.78 -0.78
C VAL A 275 -5.08 -3.62 0.41
N ALA A 276 -3.97 -4.35 0.45
CA ALA A 276 -3.01 -4.25 1.53
C ALA A 276 -2.40 -2.84 1.67
N VAL A 277 -2.05 -2.18 0.57
CA VAL A 277 -1.53 -0.80 0.61
C VAL A 277 -2.58 0.16 1.17
N HIS A 278 -3.85 0.00 0.80
CA HIS A 278 -4.97 0.78 1.34
C HIS A 278 -5.12 0.59 2.86
N GLU A 279 -5.24 -0.67 3.32
CA GLU A 279 -5.44 -0.96 4.75
C GLU A 279 -4.24 -0.54 5.61
N ILE A 280 -3.02 -0.69 5.10
CA ILE A 280 -1.83 -0.17 5.78
C ILE A 280 -1.90 1.37 5.88
N GLY A 281 -2.42 2.06 4.87
CA GLY A 281 -2.67 3.49 4.92
C GLY A 281 -3.56 3.88 6.10
N HIS A 282 -4.63 3.11 6.38
CA HIS A 282 -5.46 3.29 7.56
C HIS A 282 -4.71 3.05 8.87
N VAL A 283 -3.93 1.97 8.95
CA VAL A 283 -3.09 1.69 10.12
C VAL A 283 -2.11 2.83 10.39
N LEU A 284 -1.58 3.45 9.34
CA LEU A 284 -0.69 4.61 9.43
C LEU A 284 -1.43 5.93 9.71
N GLY A 285 -2.77 5.95 9.76
CA GLY A 285 -3.58 7.10 10.16
C GLY A 285 -4.20 7.90 9.01
N LEU A 286 -4.20 7.36 7.78
CA LEU A 286 -4.85 8.02 6.64
C LEU A 286 -6.37 7.76 6.61
N PRO A 287 -7.20 8.79 6.39
CA PRO A 287 -8.62 8.63 6.10
C PRO A 287 -8.86 8.11 4.68
N HIS A 288 -10.10 7.67 4.44
CA HIS A 288 -10.62 7.55 3.09
C HIS A 288 -10.55 8.88 2.32
N THR A 289 -10.21 8.79 1.03
CA THR A 289 -10.20 9.93 0.10
C THR A 289 -10.95 9.55 -1.18
N TYR A 290 -12.05 10.25 -1.48
CA TYR A 290 -12.90 10.03 -2.67
C TYR A 290 -12.32 10.61 -3.97
N ARG A 291 -10.99 10.57 -4.11
CA ARG A 291 -10.31 11.05 -5.31
C ARG A 291 -10.00 9.85 -6.20
N MET A 292 -10.44 9.94 -7.46
CA MET A 292 -10.04 8.97 -8.48
C MET A 292 -8.51 8.89 -8.57
N GLY A 293 -7.98 7.67 -8.41
CA GLY A 293 -6.54 7.40 -8.43
C GLY A 293 -5.87 7.36 -7.05
N SER A 294 -6.51 7.87 -5.99
CA SER A 294 -6.00 7.70 -4.62
C SER A 294 -6.06 6.23 -4.21
N ILE A 295 -5.00 5.75 -3.56
CA ILE A 295 -5.01 4.41 -2.97
C ILE A 295 -5.99 4.33 -1.80
N MET A 296 -6.23 5.44 -1.10
CA MET A 296 -7.16 5.54 0.03
C MET A 296 -8.63 5.70 -0.41
N GLN A 297 -8.94 5.46 -1.68
CA GLN A 297 -10.33 5.45 -2.13
C GLN A 297 -11.05 4.20 -1.62
N PRO A 298 -12.20 4.35 -0.90
CA PRO A 298 -12.87 3.22 -0.25
C PRO A 298 -13.36 2.17 -1.22
N ASN A 299 -13.87 2.57 -2.38
CA ASN A 299 -14.40 1.64 -3.38
C ASN A 299 -13.25 1.05 -4.21
N TYR A 300 -13.26 -0.26 -4.39
CA TYR A 300 -12.32 -0.95 -5.26
C TYR A 300 -12.60 -0.57 -6.71
N ILE A 301 -11.65 0.14 -7.32
CA ILE A 301 -11.65 0.40 -8.76
C ILE A 301 -10.64 -0.53 -9.41
N PRO A 302 -11.08 -1.46 -10.28
CA PRO A 302 -10.17 -2.23 -11.11
C PRO A 302 -9.25 -1.29 -11.89
N GLN A 303 -7.95 -1.43 -11.69
CA GLN A 303 -6.93 -0.67 -12.38
C GLN A 303 -5.94 -1.64 -12.99
N LYS A 304 -5.06 -1.12 -13.85
CA LYS A 304 -3.96 -1.92 -14.42
C LYS A 304 -3.14 -2.57 -13.29
N PRO A 305 -2.49 -3.72 -13.56
CA PRO A 305 -1.69 -4.47 -12.58
C PRO A 305 -0.66 -3.61 -11.83
N ALA A 306 -0.11 -2.61 -12.52
CA ALA A 306 0.75 -1.60 -11.93
C ALA A 306 -0.07 -0.36 -11.49
N PHE A 307 0.05 -0.01 -10.21
CA PHE A 307 -0.45 1.24 -9.64
C PHE A 307 0.62 1.91 -8.77
N GLU A 308 0.45 3.20 -8.52
CA GLU A 308 1.36 4.00 -7.69
C GLU A 308 0.55 4.78 -6.64
N LEU A 309 1.22 5.18 -5.55
CA LEU A 309 0.64 6.11 -4.58
C LEU A 309 0.43 7.48 -5.26
N ASP A 310 -0.80 7.99 -5.21
CA ASP A 310 -1.10 9.31 -5.77
C ASP A 310 -0.31 10.40 -5.03
N TRP A 311 -0.07 11.52 -5.72
CA TRP A 311 0.57 12.68 -5.09
C TRP A 311 -0.13 13.12 -3.79
N SER A 312 -1.46 13.07 -3.74
CA SER A 312 -2.21 13.43 -2.54
C SER A 312 -2.01 12.44 -1.39
N ASP A 313 -1.95 11.14 -1.67
CA ASP A 313 -1.66 10.11 -0.66
C ASP A 313 -0.27 10.31 -0.06
N ARG A 314 0.73 10.53 -0.92
CA ARG A 314 2.12 10.82 -0.51
C ARG A 314 2.20 12.07 0.36
N LYS A 315 1.48 13.14 0.00
CA LYS A 315 1.47 14.36 0.82
C LYS A 315 0.69 14.20 2.11
N ALA A 316 -0.39 13.42 2.13
CA ALA A 316 -1.13 13.13 3.34
C ALA A 316 -0.26 12.36 4.34
N ILE A 317 0.42 11.31 3.91
CA ILE A 317 1.28 10.51 4.80
C ILE A 317 2.52 11.29 5.27
N GLN A 318 3.11 12.12 4.40
CA GLN A 318 4.25 12.97 4.75
C GLN A 318 3.89 14.07 5.77
N ARG A 319 2.63 14.48 5.85
CA ARG A 319 2.17 15.39 6.92
C ARG A 319 2.14 14.71 8.29
N LEU A 320 2.00 13.39 8.32
CA LEU A 320 1.98 12.60 9.56
C LEU A 320 3.38 12.22 10.03
N TYR A 321 4.22 11.73 9.11
CA TYR A 321 5.52 11.13 9.46
C TYR A 321 6.74 11.94 8.99
N GLY A 322 6.52 13.03 8.25
CA GLY A 322 7.58 13.78 7.59
C GLY A 322 8.02 13.14 6.27
N SER A 323 9.08 13.69 5.69
CA SER A 323 9.67 13.20 4.44
C SER A 323 10.99 12.47 4.73
N CYS A 324 11.41 11.62 3.79
CA CYS A 324 12.73 11.00 3.86
C CYS A 324 13.81 12.08 3.71
N GLU A 325 14.71 12.16 4.69
CA GLU A 325 15.84 13.07 4.67
C GLU A 325 17.14 12.31 4.42
N GLY A 326 18.03 12.90 3.63
CA GLY A 326 19.35 12.34 3.35
C GLY A 326 20.10 13.17 2.32
N SER A 327 21.42 13.21 2.45
CA SER A 327 22.29 13.77 1.43
C SER A 327 22.59 12.72 0.36
N PHE A 328 22.58 13.16 -0.89
CA PHE A 328 23.18 12.42 -2.00
C PHE A 328 24.68 12.75 -2.07
N ASP A 329 25.49 11.79 -2.49
CA ASP A 329 26.92 12.00 -2.74
C ASP A 329 27.12 12.86 -3.99
N THR A 330 26.30 12.64 -5.02
CA THR A 330 26.30 13.45 -6.24
C THR A 330 24.89 13.50 -6.81
N ALA A 331 24.49 14.67 -7.32
CA ALA A 331 23.29 14.83 -8.14
C ALA A 331 23.70 15.51 -9.45
N PHE A 332 23.23 15.00 -10.58
CA PHE A 332 23.60 15.55 -11.89
C PHE A 332 22.54 15.30 -12.96
N ASP A 333 22.50 16.20 -13.94
CA ASP A 333 21.71 16.03 -15.15
C ASP A 333 22.53 15.37 -16.24
N TRP A 334 21.96 14.34 -16.86
CA TRP A 334 22.53 13.75 -18.06
C TRP A 334 21.70 14.13 -19.28
N ILE A 335 22.29 14.96 -20.14
CA ILE A 335 21.71 15.44 -21.39
C ILE A 335 21.94 14.40 -22.51
N ARG A 336 20.91 14.10 -23.29
CA ARG A 336 20.95 13.14 -24.41
C ARG A 336 20.20 13.71 -25.60
N LYS A 337 20.71 13.43 -26.81
CA LYS A 337 20.00 13.69 -28.07
C LYS A 337 19.20 12.44 -28.44
N GLU A 338 17.88 12.56 -28.49
CA GLU A 338 16.97 11.50 -28.92
C GLU A 338 16.30 11.90 -30.23
N ARG A 339 16.16 10.98 -31.19
CA ARG A 339 15.32 11.20 -32.37
C ARG A 339 13.88 10.80 -32.04
N ASN A 340 12.92 11.66 -32.31
CA ASN A 340 11.50 11.30 -32.18
C ASN A 340 11.07 10.38 -33.34
N GLN A 341 9.82 9.92 -33.29
CA GLN A 341 9.19 9.08 -34.33
C GLN A 341 9.12 9.75 -35.71
N TYR A 342 9.30 11.07 -35.79
CA TYR A 342 9.32 11.86 -37.01
C TYR A 342 10.75 12.19 -37.49
N GLY A 343 11.78 11.67 -36.81
CA GLY A 343 13.18 11.87 -37.16
C GLY A 343 13.81 13.18 -36.66
N GLU A 344 13.06 14.01 -35.94
CA GLU A 344 13.54 15.27 -35.37
C GLU A 344 14.42 14.99 -34.14
N VAL A 345 15.54 15.73 -34.04
CA VAL A 345 16.46 15.61 -32.91
C VAL A 345 15.93 16.44 -31.74
N MET A 346 15.49 15.77 -30.68
CA MET A 346 15.11 16.37 -29.41
C MET A 346 16.23 16.23 -28.39
N VAL A 347 16.44 17.26 -27.59
CA VAL A 347 17.34 17.22 -26.44
C VAL A 347 16.51 16.90 -25.21
N ARG A 348 16.89 15.84 -24.48
CA ARG A 348 16.28 15.47 -23.21
C ARG A 348 17.35 15.41 -22.14
N PHE A 349 16.96 15.71 -20.90
CA PHE A 349 17.82 15.51 -19.75
C PHE A 349 17.10 14.66 -18.72
N SER A 350 17.85 13.82 -18.03
CA SER A 350 17.36 13.04 -16.90
C SER A 350 18.27 13.31 -15.71
N THR A 351 17.68 13.54 -14.56
CA THR A 351 18.44 13.86 -13.34
C THR A 351 18.74 12.57 -12.61
N TYR A 352 19.98 12.37 -12.22
CA TYR A 352 20.42 11.21 -11.46
C TYR A 352 20.91 11.64 -10.09
N PHE A 353 20.57 10.84 -9.08
CA PHE A 353 21.02 11.01 -7.70
C PHE A 353 21.80 9.77 -7.29
N PHE A 354 22.99 9.94 -6.74
CA PHE A 354 23.88 8.85 -6.32
C PHE A 354 24.08 8.95 -4.81
N ARG A 355 24.01 7.82 -4.10
CA ARG A 355 24.31 7.73 -2.67
C ARG A 355 24.87 6.36 -2.33
N ASN A 356 26.03 6.34 -1.68
CA ASN A 356 26.83 5.14 -1.45
C ASN A 356 26.96 4.33 -2.74
N SER A 357 26.47 3.09 -2.76
CA SER A 357 26.51 2.17 -3.91
C SER A 357 25.23 2.18 -4.75
N TRP A 358 24.34 3.15 -4.53
CA TRP A 358 23.00 3.20 -5.10
C TRP A 358 22.79 4.46 -5.93
N TYR A 359 21.91 4.36 -6.92
CA TYR A 359 21.44 5.52 -7.68
C TYR A 359 19.93 5.50 -7.88
N TRP A 360 19.40 6.71 -8.08
CA TRP A 360 18.02 7.00 -8.46
C TRP A 360 18.05 7.78 -9.76
N LEU A 361 17.14 7.45 -10.68
CA LEU A 361 16.84 8.21 -11.88
C LEU A 361 15.55 8.99 -11.64
N TYR A 362 15.63 10.30 -11.73
CA TYR A 362 14.49 11.19 -11.63
C TYR A 362 13.98 11.56 -13.02
N GLU A 363 12.75 11.13 -13.29
CA GLU A 363 12.01 11.38 -14.52
C GLU A 363 11.42 12.79 -14.47
N ASN A 364 12.19 13.77 -14.93
CA ASN A 364 11.80 15.20 -14.94
C ASN A 364 10.40 15.46 -15.52
N ARG A 365 10.02 14.73 -16.58
CA ARG A 365 8.69 14.86 -17.21
C ARG A 365 7.54 14.45 -16.28
N ASN A 366 7.78 13.45 -15.45
CA ASN A 366 6.77 12.86 -14.56
C ASN A 366 6.93 13.36 -13.11
N ASN A 367 7.89 14.27 -12.86
CA ASN A 367 8.20 14.86 -11.57
C ASN A 367 8.36 13.81 -10.45
N ARG A 368 8.99 12.68 -10.77
CA ARG A 368 9.11 11.52 -9.88
C ARG A 368 10.38 10.72 -10.15
N THR A 369 10.77 9.91 -9.18
CA THR A 369 11.80 8.89 -9.36
C THR A 369 11.28 7.71 -10.18
N ARG A 370 12.14 7.07 -10.97
CA ARG A 370 11.84 5.87 -11.75
C ARG A 370 11.41 4.74 -10.82
N TYR A 371 10.45 3.94 -11.30
CA TYR A 371 9.99 2.75 -10.61
C TYR A 371 11.11 1.74 -10.33
N GLY A 372 11.12 1.17 -9.12
CA GLY A 372 12.07 0.15 -8.69
C GLY A 372 13.41 0.69 -8.17
N ASP A 373 13.65 2.01 -8.24
CA ASP A 373 14.81 2.64 -7.61
C ASP A 373 14.72 2.59 -6.07
N PRO A 374 15.85 2.66 -5.33
CA PRO A 374 17.21 2.74 -5.86
C PRO A 374 17.69 1.46 -6.53
N LEU A 375 18.55 1.60 -7.54
CA LEU A 375 19.29 0.49 -8.14
C LEU A 375 20.79 0.56 -7.78
N PRO A 376 21.51 -0.58 -7.74
CA PRO A 376 22.95 -0.55 -7.57
C PRO A 376 23.62 0.18 -8.74
N ILE A 377 24.63 1.01 -8.45
CA ILE A 377 25.35 1.79 -9.48
C ILE A 377 25.83 0.90 -10.62
N LEU A 378 26.45 -0.24 -10.28
CA LEU A 378 27.02 -1.16 -11.26
C LEU A 378 25.99 -1.83 -12.19
N THR A 379 24.70 -1.82 -11.83
CA THR A 379 23.62 -2.35 -12.69
C THR A 379 23.32 -1.41 -13.86
N GLY A 380 23.43 -0.09 -13.66
CA GLY A 380 23.18 0.91 -14.69
C GLY A 380 24.43 1.52 -15.31
N TRP A 381 25.56 1.44 -14.62
CA TRP A 381 26.75 2.21 -14.93
C TRP A 381 28.00 1.34 -14.82
N HIS A 382 28.48 0.90 -15.98
CA HIS A 382 29.71 0.11 -16.10
C HIS A 382 30.93 1.02 -16.23
N GLY A 383 32.08 0.59 -15.70
CA GLY A 383 33.35 1.30 -15.83
C GLY A 383 33.52 2.52 -14.91
N ILE A 384 32.57 2.77 -14.01
CA ILE A 384 32.67 3.83 -12.99
C ILE A 384 32.82 3.23 -11.59
N PRO A 385 33.28 4.00 -10.59
CA PRO A 385 33.41 3.48 -9.25
C PRO A 385 32.08 2.96 -8.67
N ALA A 386 32.13 1.81 -7.99
CA ALA A 386 30.94 1.11 -7.49
C ALA A 386 30.18 1.82 -6.35
N ARG A 387 30.77 2.85 -5.74
CA ARG A 387 30.20 3.59 -4.61
C ARG A 387 30.85 4.94 -4.41
N LYS A 388 30.15 5.89 -3.76
CA LYS A 388 30.65 7.21 -3.34
C LYS A 388 31.30 7.94 -4.52
N ILE A 389 30.46 8.31 -5.48
CA ILE A 389 30.87 9.23 -6.54
C ILE A 389 30.91 10.62 -5.91
N ASP A 390 31.99 11.37 -6.12
CA ASP A 390 32.18 12.69 -5.51
C ASP A 390 31.73 13.82 -6.42
N ALA A 391 31.90 13.64 -7.74
CA ALA A 391 31.46 14.60 -8.73
C ALA A 391 31.18 13.96 -10.09
N PHE A 392 30.40 14.67 -10.90
CA PHE A 392 30.12 14.34 -12.28
C PHE A 392 30.30 15.58 -13.15
N VAL A 393 30.91 15.41 -14.32
CA VAL A 393 31.01 16.45 -15.35
C VAL A 393 30.56 15.89 -16.69
N HIS A 394 29.62 16.58 -17.33
CA HIS A 394 29.19 16.31 -18.70
C HIS A 394 29.69 17.41 -19.62
N ILE A 395 30.66 17.09 -20.47
CA ILE A 395 31.13 17.99 -21.52
C ILE A 395 30.25 17.76 -22.75
N TRP A 396 29.25 18.63 -22.92
CA TRP A 396 28.31 18.56 -24.02
C TRP A 396 28.46 19.78 -24.94
N THR A 397 29.03 19.55 -26.13
CA THR A 397 29.25 20.57 -27.16
C THR A 397 28.85 20.04 -28.53
N TRP A 398 28.93 20.86 -29.57
CA TRP A 398 28.66 20.43 -30.95
C TRP A 398 29.58 19.31 -31.44
N ARG A 399 30.79 19.19 -30.85
CA ARG A 399 31.84 18.24 -31.28
C ARG A 399 32.20 17.18 -30.23
N ARG A 400 31.71 17.31 -28.99
CA ARG A 400 32.04 16.40 -27.88
C ARG A 400 30.81 16.07 -27.05
N ASP A 401 30.74 14.83 -26.62
CA ASP A 401 29.74 14.29 -25.69
C ASP A 401 30.45 13.32 -24.73
N GLU A 402 31.16 13.89 -23.76
CA GLU A 402 32.06 13.18 -22.85
C GLU A 402 31.56 13.28 -21.41
N ARG A 403 31.64 12.18 -20.66
CA ARG A 403 31.11 12.06 -19.29
C ARG A 403 32.22 11.60 -18.36
N TYR A 404 32.45 12.37 -17.31
CA TYR A 404 33.49 12.10 -16.32
C TYR A 404 32.86 11.91 -14.95
N PHE A 405 33.26 10.83 -14.28
CA PHE A 405 32.90 10.52 -12.91
C PHE A 405 34.17 10.60 -12.06
N PHE A 406 34.09 11.33 -10.95
CA PHE A 406 35.21 11.56 -10.07
C PHE A 406 34.97 10.83 -8.75
N LYS A 407 36.04 10.26 -8.22
CA LYS A 407 36.05 9.65 -6.88
C LYS A 407 37.44 9.69 -6.29
N GLY A 408 37.54 10.18 -5.07
CA GLY A 408 38.78 10.41 -4.37
C GLY A 408 39.61 11.52 -5.01
N ILE A 409 40.84 11.61 -4.54
CA ILE A 409 41.87 12.45 -5.12
C ILE A 409 42.50 11.61 -6.23
N CYS A 410 42.35 12.00 -7.50
CA CYS A 410 43.20 11.45 -8.55
C CYS A 410 44.62 11.94 -8.26
N ILE A 411 45.45 11.11 -7.62
CA ILE A 411 46.88 11.36 -7.45
C ILE A 411 47.60 10.89 -8.71
#